data_AF-A0A9D0ZR77-F1
#
_entry.id   AF-A0A9D0ZR77-F1
#
_cell.length_a   1.000
_cell.length_b   1.000
_cell.length_c   1.000
_cell.angle_alpha   90.00
_cell.angle_beta   90.00
_cell.angle_gamma   90.00
#
_symmetry.space_group_name_H-M   'P 1'
#
loop_
_entity.id
_entity.type
_entity.pdbx_description
1 polymer ?
#
loop_
_entity_poly.entity_id
_entity_poly.type
_entity_poly.pdbx_seq_one_letter_code
_entity_poly.pdbx_strand_id
1 'polypeptide(L)'
;MKEFIYNQVINFYEDAGQKLSKKEIMERIEVYLIALSFSKDCPIEALKSVENDTKILIENLQKKIPSIVDIKLIEPSLRLLYYIYNPSDFQKKHIETATLGKLYDEFKILGSTNKYYDIIYRKDENNQPFLYQDLRHPENVLKDNPDVLPFVMTYCARNAAMHSQKVENPLAHLISMFYTLIELCYKLKNVILDRYVQKDEIYKDYINKITEDYEKKVNDNFKYIPLNMIAYRNESFDEITTDNNEDDMNFELANERFNHLKVIGYAGMGKTTLLENLTYKEACLFKAQKLKVKIPVILDMIRVSDSNLTIESMINTKTHLNSEVLVRRMIEKNRFNIYLDGINEIRIKDKNKRVEYLNYLEGFIKTHRGNKIIVTDRDDNSFSIINEAPTLIITGITKNIIKDFVFGNSSKPEMVWERLQDLNDDLLEACKNPFMFKTLITITELHKKIPDDSSELIETFLKAIVDRERTVKKDEKASDVLRVLIYLVAKESEKDDSFEDNIVLSTFEIFEIFNDYCDKYKRTNRFDNEEMLDLIVKLGILKEVDFEKYTFTEQDYFEFFYTKAIDLDLI
;
A
#
# COMPACT_ATOMS: atom_id res chain seq x y z
N MET A 1 8.69 -23.43 -3.54
CA MET A 1 8.72 -23.60 -5.01
C MET A 1 9.61 -22.56 -5.69
N LYS A 2 9.30 -21.25 -5.63
CA LYS A 2 10.10 -20.17 -6.26
C LYS A 2 11.60 -20.28 -5.96
N GLU A 3 11.98 -20.38 -4.69
CA GLU A 3 13.37 -20.49 -4.26
C GLU A 3 14.07 -21.75 -4.79
N PHE A 4 13.34 -22.87 -4.88
CA PHE A 4 13.88 -24.09 -5.46
C PHE A 4 14.19 -23.90 -6.95
N ILE A 5 13.24 -23.35 -7.72
CA ILE A 5 13.44 -23.07 -9.15
C ILE A 5 14.63 -22.13 -9.33
N TYR A 6 14.71 -21.05 -8.55
CA TYR A 6 15.82 -20.09 -8.56
C TYR A 6 17.17 -20.79 -8.42
N ASN A 7 17.32 -21.63 -7.40
CA ASN A 7 18.58 -22.36 -7.16
C ASN A 7 18.93 -23.35 -8.28
N GLN A 8 17.95 -23.79 -9.08
CA GLN A 8 18.24 -24.63 -10.25
C GLN A 8 18.68 -23.81 -11.46
N VAL A 9 18.08 -22.64 -11.69
CA VAL A 9 18.28 -21.88 -12.95
C VAL A 9 19.35 -20.79 -12.87
N ILE A 10 19.82 -20.42 -11.68
CA ILE A 10 20.77 -19.31 -11.50
C ILE A 10 22.04 -19.46 -12.34
N ASN A 11 22.61 -20.67 -12.40
CA ASN A 11 23.84 -20.93 -13.14
C ASN A 11 23.70 -20.59 -14.63
N PHE A 12 22.51 -20.76 -15.24
CA PHE A 12 22.31 -20.39 -16.64
C PHE A 12 22.39 -18.87 -16.87
N TYR A 13 21.98 -18.07 -15.90
CA TYR A 13 22.13 -16.61 -15.99
C TYR A 13 23.59 -16.19 -15.80
N GLU A 14 24.30 -16.83 -14.87
CA GLU A 14 25.73 -16.59 -14.62
C GLU A 14 26.59 -16.99 -15.83
N ASP A 15 26.35 -18.17 -16.41
CA ASP A 15 27.05 -18.69 -17.57
C ASP A 15 26.80 -17.85 -18.84
N ALA A 16 25.59 -17.29 -18.97
CA ALA A 16 25.23 -16.35 -20.04
C ALA A 16 25.83 -14.94 -19.83
N GLY A 17 26.54 -14.69 -18.72
CA GLY A 17 27.10 -13.37 -18.40
C GLY A 17 26.04 -12.31 -18.09
N GLN A 18 24.79 -12.71 -17.83
CA GLN A 18 23.69 -11.81 -17.51
C GLN A 18 23.82 -11.34 -16.06
N LYS A 19 24.05 -10.04 -15.85
CA LYS A 19 24.15 -9.42 -14.52
C LYS A 19 22.78 -9.13 -13.92
N LEU A 20 21.94 -10.16 -13.77
CA LEU A 20 20.63 -10.03 -13.14
C LEU A 20 20.74 -10.20 -11.63
N SER A 21 20.05 -9.35 -10.89
CA SER A 21 19.87 -9.51 -9.46
C SER A 21 18.98 -10.71 -9.13
N LYS A 22 19.11 -11.24 -7.91
CA LYS A 22 18.18 -12.27 -7.39
C LYS A 22 16.72 -11.82 -7.50
N LYS A 23 16.43 -10.53 -7.27
CA LYS A 23 15.08 -9.95 -7.36
C LYS A 23 14.53 -10.06 -8.79
N GLU A 24 15.35 -9.75 -9.80
CA GLU A 24 14.94 -9.86 -11.21
C GLU A 24 14.66 -11.31 -11.61
N ILE A 25 15.53 -12.26 -11.24
CA ILE A 25 15.30 -13.68 -11.57
C ILE A 25 14.03 -14.21 -10.88
N MET A 26 13.81 -13.84 -9.62
CA MET A 26 12.60 -14.23 -8.87
C MET A 26 11.33 -13.65 -9.48
N GLU A 27 11.38 -12.45 -10.04
CA GLU A 27 10.28 -11.88 -10.82
C GLU A 27 9.98 -12.69 -12.09
N ARG A 28 11.01 -13.10 -12.84
CA ARG A 28 10.82 -13.94 -14.05
C ARG A 28 10.14 -15.26 -13.69
N ILE A 29 10.59 -15.90 -12.60
CA ILE A 29 9.99 -17.13 -12.07
C ILE A 29 8.54 -16.87 -11.64
N GLU A 30 8.25 -15.74 -11.01
CA GLU A 30 6.89 -15.38 -10.63
C GLU A 30 5.95 -15.24 -11.84
N VAL A 31 6.37 -14.56 -12.90
CA VAL A 31 5.59 -14.45 -14.14
C VAL A 31 5.32 -15.83 -14.75
N TYR A 32 6.30 -16.74 -14.72
CA TYR A 32 6.11 -18.12 -15.14
C TYR A 32 5.05 -18.85 -14.30
N LEU A 33 5.09 -18.73 -12.97
CA LEU A 33 4.10 -19.36 -12.10
C LEU A 33 2.70 -18.77 -12.29
N ILE A 34 2.59 -17.46 -12.54
CA ILE A 34 1.32 -16.82 -12.93
C ILE A 34 0.81 -17.41 -14.24
N ALA A 35 1.69 -17.59 -15.24
CA ALA A 35 1.31 -18.20 -16.52
C ALA A 35 0.77 -19.64 -16.35
N LEU A 36 1.40 -20.45 -15.49
CA LEU A 36 0.93 -21.81 -15.19
C LEU A 36 -0.46 -21.82 -14.57
N SER A 37 -0.79 -20.84 -13.72
CA SER A 37 -2.11 -20.79 -13.05
C SER A 37 -3.30 -20.68 -14.00
N PHE A 38 -3.08 -20.27 -15.25
CA PHE A 38 -4.13 -20.28 -16.29
C PHE A 38 -4.52 -21.68 -16.75
N SER A 39 -3.75 -22.71 -16.41
CA SER A 39 -4.05 -24.09 -16.82
C SER A 39 -5.41 -24.52 -16.27
N LYS A 40 -5.70 -24.23 -15.00
CA LYS A 40 -6.94 -24.61 -14.31
C LYS A 40 -8.21 -24.15 -15.03
N ASP A 41 -8.17 -22.92 -15.55
CA ASP A 41 -9.31 -22.28 -16.20
C ASP A 41 -9.25 -22.42 -17.74
N CYS A 42 -8.30 -23.20 -18.25
CA CYS A 42 -8.16 -23.39 -19.69
C CYS A 42 -9.31 -24.28 -20.20
N PRO A 43 -10.06 -23.85 -21.24
CA PRO A 43 -11.13 -24.66 -21.80
C PRO A 43 -10.63 -25.91 -22.54
N ILE A 44 -9.33 -25.97 -22.85
CA ILE A 44 -8.71 -27.10 -23.56
C ILE A 44 -8.28 -28.13 -22.54
N GLU A 45 -8.94 -29.29 -22.55
CA GLU A 45 -8.77 -30.33 -21.53
C GLU A 45 -7.31 -30.79 -21.39
N ALA A 46 -6.61 -30.98 -22.50
CA ALA A 46 -5.21 -31.39 -22.53
C ALA A 46 -4.24 -30.38 -21.87
N LEU A 47 -4.68 -29.14 -21.64
CA LEU A 47 -3.86 -28.10 -21.02
C LEU A 47 -4.18 -27.92 -19.54
N LYS A 48 -5.26 -28.50 -19.01
CA LYS A 48 -5.66 -28.30 -17.61
C LYS A 48 -4.66 -28.85 -16.60
N SER A 49 -4.00 -29.97 -16.94
CA SER A 49 -3.04 -30.65 -16.06
C SER A 49 -1.68 -29.94 -15.95
N VAL A 50 -1.36 -28.99 -16.82
CA VAL A 50 0.00 -28.41 -16.94
C VAL A 50 0.55 -27.88 -15.61
N GLU A 51 -0.24 -27.15 -14.82
CA GLU A 51 0.21 -26.69 -13.49
C GLU A 51 0.51 -27.87 -12.55
N ASN A 52 -0.34 -28.89 -12.55
CA ASN A 52 -0.19 -30.06 -11.68
C ASN A 52 1.01 -30.93 -12.10
N ASP A 53 1.18 -31.16 -13.40
CA ASP A 53 2.31 -31.92 -13.96
C ASP A 53 3.64 -31.20 -13.68
N THR A 54 3.64 -29.86 -13.74
CA THR A 54 4.79 -29.05 -13.33
C THR A 54 5.11 -29.21 -11.84
N LYS A 55 4.10 -29.26 -10.97
CA LYS A 55 4.30 -29.49 -9.52
C LYS A 55 4.92 -30.87 -9.27
N ILE A 56 4.39 -31.91 -9.91
CA ILE A 56 4.94 -33.28 -9.83
C ILE A 56 6.39 -33.31 -10.31
N LEU A 57 6.71 -32.65 -11.42
CA LEU A 57 8.08 -32.56 -11.90
C LEU A 57 9.02 -31.89 -10.87
N ILE A 58 8.59 -30.77 -10.28
CA ILE A 58 9.38 -30.08 -9.25
C ILE A 58 9.61 -31.00 -8.03
N GLU A 59 8.60 -31.75 -7.58
CA GLU A 59 8.74 -32.71 -6.50
C GLU A 59 9.70 -33.87 -6.86
N ASN A 60 9.65 -34.37 -8.09
CA ASN A 60 10.57 -35.41 -8.59
C ASN A 60 12.02 -34.91 -8.63
N LEU A 61 12.23 -33.66 -9.07
CA LEU A 61 13.54 -33.02 -9.05
C LEU A 61 14.08 -32.87 -7.62
N GLN A 62 13.24 -32.48 -6.67
CA GLN A 62 13.62 -32.40 -5.25
C GLN A 62 14.03 -33.76 -4.68
N LYS A 63 13.39 -34.84 -5.13
CA LYS A 63 13.70 -36.22 -4.73
C LYS A 63 14.90 -36.82 -5.48
N LYS A 64 15.52 -36.08 -6.42
CA LYS A 64 16.63 -36.53 -7.28
C LYS A 64 16.31 -37.78 -8.11
N ILE A 65 15.07 -37.92 -8.57
CA ILE A 65 14.65 -39.00 -9.49
C ILE A 65 14.17 -38.39 -10.81
N PRO A 66 15.01 -37.64 -11.56
CA PRO A 66 14.58 -37.04 -12.82
C PRO A 66 14.41 -38.10 -13.90
N SER A 67 13.26 -38.10 -14.58
CA SER A 67 13.06 -38.84 -15.82
C SER A 67 13.19 -37.88 -16.99
N ILE A 68 14.03 -38.20 -17.99
CA ILE A 68 14.09 -37.39 -19.22
C ILE A 68 12.74 -37.33 -19.94
N VAL A 69 11.84 -38.29 -19.69
CA VAL A 69 10.47 -38.30 -20.22
C VAL A 69 9.69 -37.05 -19.78
N ASP A 70 10.01 -36.50 -18.61
CA ASP A 70 9.34 -35.30 -18.08
C ASP A 70 9.59 -34.05 -18.95
N ILE A 71 10.63 -34.06 -19.80
CA ILE A 71 10.88 -33.01 -20.79
C ILE A 71 9.69 -32.82 -21.74
N LYS A 72 8.83 -33.84 -21.91
CA LYS A 72 7.61 -33.77 -22.73
C LYS A 72 6.65 -32.67 -22.28
N LEU A 73 6.74 -32.22 -21.03
CA LEU A 73 5.95 -31.13 -20.48
C LEU A 73 6.19 -29.78 -21.20
N ILE A 74 7.32 -29.62 -21.91
CA ILE A 74 7.60 -28.40 -22.68
C ILE A 74 6.50 -28.08 -23.70
N GLU A 75 5.99 -29.08 -24.43
CA GLU A 75 4.99 -28.87 -25.48
C GLU A 75 3.65 -28.37 -24.94
N PRO A 76 2.98 -29.05 -23.99
CA PRO A 76 1.73 -28.55 -23.44
C PRO A 76 1.93 -27.23 -22.69
N SER A 77 3.10 -26.98 -22.09
CA SER A 77 3.43 -25.68 -21.48
C SER A 77 3.50 -24.56 -22.52
N LEU A 78 4.19 -24.77 -23.65
CA LEU A 78 4.26 -23.80 -24.75
C LEU A 78 2.90 -23.59 -25.41
N ARG A 79 2.08 -24.64 -25.54
CA ARG A 79 0.70 -24.52 -26.04
C ARG A 79 -0.16 -23.69 -25.09
N LEU A 80 -0.06 -23.92 -23.77
CA LEU A 80 -0.72 -23.08 -22.77
C LEU A 80 -0.29 -21.61 -22.89
N LEU A 81 1.02 -21.36 -23.02
CA LEU A 81 1.52 -20.00 -23.24
C LEU A 81 0.98 -19.37 -24.52
N TYR A 82 0.82 -20.15 -25.59
CA TYR A 82 0.29 -19.62 -26.84
C TYR A 82 -1.19 -19.28 -26.69
N TYR A 83 -1.94 -20.13 -25.99
CA TYR A 83 -3.34 -19.84 -25.67
C TYR A 83 -3.48 -18.58 -24.82
N ILE A 84 -2.56 -18.33 -23.88
CA ILE A 84 -2.52 -17.10 -23.09
C ILE A 84 -2.21 -15.89 -23.98
N TYR A 85 -1.19 -16.02 -24.83
CA TYR A 85 -0.68 -14.96 -25.70
C TYR A 85 -1.65 -14.55 -26.81
N ASN A 86 -2.24 -15.52 -27.51
CA ASN A 86 -3.10 -15.29 -28.66
C ASN A 86 -4.19 -16.39 -28.76
N PRO A 87 -5.26 -16.30 -27.95
CA PRO A 87 -6.32 -17.31 -27.93
C PRO A 87 -7.09 -17.38 -29.26
N SER A 88 -7.23 -16.26 -29.97
CA SER A 88 -7.96 -16.19 -31.25
C SER A 88 -7.28 -16.97 -32.38
N ASP A 89 -5.95 -17.08 -32.35
CA ASP A 89 -5.19 -17.82 -33.36
C ASP A 89 -4.88 -19.25 -32.95
N PHE A 90 -5.16 -19.62 -31.69
CA PHE A 90 -4.84 -20.95 -31.16
C PHE A 90 -5.43 -22.07 -32.02
N GLN A 91 -6.72 -21.97 -32.36
CA GLN A 91 -7.39 -22.94 -33.23
C GLN A 91 -7.03 -22.73 -34.71
N LYS A 92 -7.02 -21.48 -35.19
CA LYS A 92 -6.75 -21.14 -36.60
C LYS A 92 -5.39 -21.64 -37.08
N LYS A 93 -4.38 -21.55 -36.21
CA LYS A 93 -3.03 -22.01 -36.50
C LYS A 93 -2.81 -23.46 -36.09
N HIS A 94 -3.82 -24.21 -35.67
CA HIS A 94 -3.67 -25.59 -35.20
C HIS A 94 -2.56 -25.73 -34.15
N ILE A 95 -2.60 -24.89 -33.10
CA ILE A 95 -1.59 -24.88 -32.03
C ILE A 95 -1.82 -26.03 -31.05
N GLU A 96 -3.07 -26.45 -30.86
CA GLU A 96 -3.46 -27.55 -29.98
C GLU A 96 -2.63 -28.83 -30.20
N THR A 97 -2.30 -29.13 -31.45
CA THR A 97 -1.52 -30.30 -31.86
C THR A 97 -0.13 -29.93 -32.42
N ALA A 98 0.29 -28.67 -32.29
CA ALA A 98 1.56 -28.21 -32.82
C ALA A 98 2.75 -28.94 -32.19
N THR A 99 3.68 -29.37 -33.03
CA THR A 99 4.95 -29.98 -32.60
C THR A 99 5.89 -28.93 -32.00
N LEU A 100 6.93 -29.39 -31.31
CA LEU A 100 7.89 -28.49 -30.67
C LEU A 100 8.53 -27.48 -31.64
N GLY A 101 8.94 -27.93 -32.84
CA GLY A 101 9.54 -27.04 -33.85
C GLY A 101 8.61 -25.89 -34.22
N LYS A 102 7.35 -26.20 -34.53
CA LYS A 102 6.34 -25.18 -34.83
C LYS A 102 6.13 -24.20 -33.67
N LEU A 103 6.12 -24.68 -32.43
CA LEU A 103 6.00 -23.82 -31.25
C LEU A 103 7.24 -22.92 -31.07
N TYR A 104 8.44 -23.45 -31.31
CA TYR A 104 9.69 -22.69 -31.29
C TYR A 104 9.70 -21.59 -32.36
N ASP A 105 9.21 -21.89 -33.57
CA ASP A 105 9.11 -20.93 -34.67
C ASP A 105 8.10 -19.82 -34.37
N GLU A 106 6.90 -20.19 -33.89
CA GLU A 106 5.82 -19.24 -33.56
C GLU A 106 6.23 -18.23 -32.48
N PHE A 107 6.94 -18.69 -31.44
CA PHE A 107 7.43 -17.80 -30.38
C PHE A 107 8.75 -17.11 -30.70
N LYS A 108 9.44 -17.51 -31.78
CA LYS A 108 10.80 -17.08 -32.10
C LYS A 108 11.73 -17.24 -30.88
N ILE A 109 11.75 -18.43 -30.29
CA ILE A 109 12.50 -18.74 -29.06
C ILE A 109 14.00 -18.53 -29.27
N LEU A 110 14.54 -18.96 -30.41
CA LEU A 110 15.97 -18.81 -30.74
C LEU A 110 16.30 -17.46 -31.40
N GLY A 111 15.40 -16.47 -31.31
CA GLY A 111 15.53 -15.17 -31.96
C GLY A 111 14.85 -15.08 -33.32
N SER A 112 14.98 -13.93 -33.97
CA SER A 112 14.32 -13.63 -35.26
C SER A 112 15.08 -14.13 -36.48
N THR A 113 16.34 -14.53 -36.32
CA THR A 113 17.19 -15.00 -37.42
C THR A 113 17.10 -16.51 -37.57
N ASN A 114 17.02 -17.00 -38.81
CA ASN A 114 16.98 -18.45 -39.08
C ASN A 114 18.27 -19.19 -38.73
N LYS A 115 19.40 -18.50 -38.48
CA LYS A 115 20.71 -19.11 -38.23
C LYS A 115 20.70 -20.26 -37.21
N TYR A 116 19.99 -20.10 -36.09
CA TYR A 116 19.93 -21.15 -35.05
C TYR A 116 18.91 -22.24 -35.37
N TYR A 117 17.78 -21.88 -36.00
CA TYR A 117 16.79 -22.83 -36.53
C TYR A 117 17.39 -23.75 -37.57
N ASP A 118 18.20 -23.19 -38.47
CA ASP A 118 18.97 -23.92 -39.48
C ASP A 118 20.01 -24.85 -38.86
N ILE A 119 20.37 -24.71 -37.59
CA ILE A 119 21.27 -25.63 -36.88
C ILE A 119 20.45 -26.72 -36.19
N ILE A 120 19.39 -26.37 -35.45
CA ILE A 120 18.59 -27.34 -34.70
C ILE A 120 17.74 -28.27 -35.59
N TYR A 121 17.40 -27.83 -36.81
CA TYR A 121 16.63 -28.62 -37.78
C TYR A 121 17.51 -29.43 -38.74
N ARG A 122 18.85 -29.35 -38.63
CA ARG A 122 19.74 -30.18 -39.45
C ARG A 122 19.57 -31.65 -39.10
N LYS A 123 19.71 -32.46 -40.14
CA LYS A 123 19.62 -33.91 -40.09
C LYS A 123 20.79 -34.51 -40.82
N ASP A 124 21.06 -35.77 -40.55
CA ASP A 124 22.04 -36.55 -41.28
C ASP A 124 21.55 -36.92 -42.69
N GLU A 125 22.40 -37.65 -43.41
CA GLU A 125 22.14 -38.13 -44.77
C GLU A 125 20.92 -39.07 -44.86
N ASN A 126 20.50 -39.67 -43.74
CA ASN A 126 19.34 -40.54 -43.61
C ASN A 126 18.09 -39.79 -43.09
N ASN A 127 18.13 -38.46 -43.07
CA ASN A 127 17.05 -37.60 -42.57
C ASN A 127 16.71 -37.87 -41.09
N GLN A 128 17.70 -38.30 -40.29
CA GLN A 128 17.60 -38.52 -38.85
C GLN A 128 18.27 -37.38 -38.06
N PRO A 129 17.82 -37.11 -36.82
CA PRO A 129 18.54 -36.21 -35.92
C PRO A 129 19.94 -36.75 -35.61
N PHE A 130 20.93 -35.85 -35.51
CA PHE A 130 22.28 -36.22 -35.07
C PHE A 130 22.25 -36.82 -33.65
N LEU A 131 23.13 -37.77 -33.38
CA LEU A 131 23.35 -38.29 -32.03
C LEU A 131 24.21 -37.31 -31.21
N TYR A 132 24.07 -37.33 -29.89
CA TYR A 132 24.83 -36.47 -28.98
C TYR A 132 26.35 -36.57 -29.12
N GLN A 133 26.87 -37.73 -29.56
CA GLN A 133 28.32 -37.91 -29.78
C GLN A 133 28.83 -37.29 -31.09
N ASP A 134 27.93 -36.88 -31.99
CA ASP A 134 28.31 -36.25 -33.26
C ASP A 134 28.68 -34.79 -33.05
N LEU A 135 29.83 -34.36 -33.55
CA LEU A 135 30.28 -32.96 -33.48
C LEU A 135 29.32 -31.97 -34.16
N ARG A 136 28.47 -32.45 -35.09
CA ARG A 136 27.43 -31.69 -35.78
C ARG A 136 26.13 -31.60 -34.99
N HIS A 137 26.00 -32.31 -33.86
CA HIS A 137 24.83 -32.21 -32.98
C HIS A 137 24.62 -30.75 -32.57
N PRO A 138 23.38 -30.22 -32.56
CA PRO A 138 23.13 -28.79 -32.31
C PRO A 138 23.74 -28.28 -31.00
N GLU A 139 23.68 -29.07 -29.92
CA GLU A 139 24.31 -28.70 -28.64
C GLU A 139 25.84 -28.62 -28.74
N ASN A 140 26.49 -29.50 -29.50
CA ASN A 140 27.94 -29.49 -29.68
C ASN A 140 28.40 -28.31 -30.55
N VAL A 141 27.59 -27.94 -31.55
CA VAL A 141 27.82 -26.78 -32.43
C VAL A 141 27.64 -25.47 -31.67
N LEU A 142 26.70 -25.41 -30.72
CA LEU A 142 26.32 -24.19 -30.02
C LEU A 142 26.81 -24.11 -28.57
N LYS A 143 27.64 -25.06 -28.12
CA LYS A 143 28.18 -25.11 -26.75
C LYS A 143 28.88 -23.82 -26.28
N ASP A 144 29.48 -23.09 -27.21
CA ASP A 144 30.20 -21.83 -26.93
C ASP A 144 29.27 -20.60 -27.00
N ASN A 145 27.94 -20.79 -27.15
CA ASN A 145 26.93 -19.73 -27.16
C ASN A 145 26.01 -19.88 -25.93
N PRO A 146 26.45 -19.45 -24.73
CA PRO A 146 25.73 -19.70 -23.49
C PRO A 146 24.33 -19.06 -23.45
N ASP A 147 24.12 -17.95 -24.17
CA ASP A 147 22.80 -17.30 -24.29
C ASP A 147 21.73 -18.16 -24.98
N VAL A 148 22.15 -19.01 -25.93
CA VAL A 148 21.22 -19.79 -26.79
C VAL A 148 21.19 -21.26 -26.37
N LEU A 149 22.25 -21.75 -25.75
CA LEU A 149 22.45 -23.15 -25.40
C LEU A 149 21.29 -23.74 -24.58
N PRO A 150 20.73 -23.10 -23.54
CA PRO A 150 19.64 -23.69 -22.75
C PRO A 150 18.37 -23.98 -23.57
N PHE A 151 18.06 -23.12 -24.53
CA PHE A 151 16.94 -23.30 -25.45
C PHE A 151 17.18 -24.47 -26.42
N VAL A 152 18.43 -24.61 -26.88
CA VAL A 152 18.85 -25.72 -27.77
C VAL A 152 18.84 -27.04 -27.04
N MET A 153 19.37 -27.10 -25.81
CA MET A 153 19.34 -28.28 -24.95
C MET A 153 17.91 -28.76 -24.71
N THR A 154 16.99 -27.84 -24.43
CA THR A 154 15.56 -28.18 -24.25
C THR A 154 14.98 -28.85 -25.50
N TYR A 155 15.26 -28.30 -26.68
CA TYR A 155 14.80 -28.83 -27.95
C TYR A 155 15.38 -30.22 -28.25
N CYS A 156 16.70 -30.36 -28.13
CA CYS A 156 17.42 -31.60 -28.38
C CYS A 156 17.00 -32.72 -27.42
N ALA A 157 16.88 -32.44 -26.12
CA ALA A 157 16.40 -33.41 -25.14
C ALA A 157 15.00 -33.91 -25.45
N ARG A 158 14.10 -33.03 -25.89
CA ARG A 158 12.74 -33.41 -26.25
C ARG A 158 12.70 -34.29 -27.50
N ASN A 159 13.51 -33.99 -28.50
CA ASN A 159 13.68 -34.84 -29.68
C ASN A 159 14.26 -36.20 -29.32
N ALA A 160 15.31 -36.24 -28.49
CA ALA A 160 15.90 -37.48 -28.01
C ALA A 160 14.88 -38.34 -27.24
N ALA A 161 14.04 -37.73 -26.40
CA ALA A 161 12.96 -38.42 -25.70
C ALA A 161 11.83 -38.93 -26.63
N MET A 162 11.66 -38.38 -27.85
CA MET A 162 10.78 -39.00 -28.86
C MET A 162 11.38 -40.23 -29.50
N HIS A 163 12.68 -40.17 -29.78
CA HIS A 163 13.38 -41.21 -30.52
C HIS A 163 14.04 -42.24 -29.58
N SER A 164 13.68 -42.23 -28.30
CA SER A 164 14.23 -43.12 -27.26
C SER A 164 15.76 -43.11 -27.21
N GLN A 165 16.37 -41.98 -27.54
CA GLN A 165 17.82 -41.80 -27.50
C GLN A 165 18.29 -41.54 -26.06
N LYS A 166 19.48 -42.04 -25.72
CA LYS A 166 20.10 -41.79 -24.43
C LYS A 166 20.62 -40.34 -24.39
N VAL A 167 20.13 -39.57 -23.43
CA VAL A 167 20.57 -38.18 -23.18
C VAL A 167 21.59 -38.18 -22.05
N GLU A 168 22.70 -37.47 -22.25
CA GLU A 168 23.68 -37.22 -21.20
C GLU A 168 23.16 -36.16 -20.23
N ASN A 169 23.33 -36.37 -18.93
CA ASN A 169 22.85 -35.45 -17.88
C ASN A 169 21.36 -35.00 -18.03
N PRO A 170 20.39 -35.90 -17.78
CA PRO A 170 18.96 -35.58 -17.84
C PRO A 170 18.54 -34.39 -16.98
N LEU A 171 19.23 -34.17 -15.84
CA LEU A 171 18.94 -33.07 -14.94
C LEU A 171 19.19 -31.71 -15.60
N ALA A 172 20.36 -31.51 -16.22
CA ALA A 172 20.68 -30.24 -16.89
C ALA A 172 19.65 -29.90 -18.00
N HIS A 173 19.20 -30.90 -18.74
CA HIS A 173 18.18 -30.73 -19.77
C HIS A 173 16.80 -30.35 -19.20
N LEU A 174 16.37 -30.97 -18.11
CA LEU A 174 15.12 -30.57 -17.43
C LEU A 174 15.21 -29.16 -16.84
N ILE A 175 16.36 -28.76 -16.31
CA ILE A 175 16.56 -27.38 -15.83
C ILE A 175 16.56 -26.41 -17.01
N SER A 176 17.15 -26.77 -18.15
CA SER A 176 17.14 -25.95 -19.37
C SER A 176 15.71 -25.70 -19.89
N MET A 177 14.80 -26.66 -19.68
CA MET A 177 13.38 -26.50 -19.98
C MET A 177 12.72 -25.45 -19.09
N PHE A 178 13.00 -25.47 -17.78
CA PHE A 178 12.51 -24.43 -16.87
C PHE A 178 13.04 -23.06 -17.29
N TYR A 179 14.34 -22.95 -17.57
CA TYR A 179 14.94 -21.70 -18.06
C TYR A 179 14.22 -21.20 -19.32
N THR A 180 14.02 -22.08 -20.31
CA THR A 180 13.31 -21.77 -21.56
C THR A 180 11.91 -21.22 -21.31
N LEU A 181 11.13 -21.88 -20.45
CA LEU A 181 9.78 -21.47 -20.12
C LEU A 181 9.74 -20.15 -19.34
N ILE A 182 10.66 -19.96 -18.39
CA ILE A 182 10.78 -18.73 -17.59
C ILE A 182 11.10 -17.54 -18.49
N GLU A 183 12.09 -17.66 -19.36
CA GLU A 183 12.49 -16.58 -20.28
C GLU A 183 11.38 -16.25 -21.28
N LEU A 184 10.72 -17.26 -21.82
CA LEU A 184 9.59 -17.03 -22.73
C LEU A 184 8.41 -16.35 -22.01
N CYS A 185 8.09 -16.78 -20.78
CA CYS A 185 7.07 -16.11 -19.98
C CYS A 185 7.44 -14.66 -19.72
N TYR A 186 8.71 -14.38 -19.40
CA TYR A 186 9.15 -13.02 -19.16
C TYR A 186 9.12 -12.14 -20.43
N LYS A 187 9.48 -12.70 -21.59
CA LYS A 187 9.30 -12.06 -22.91
C LYS A 187 7.83 -11.68 -23.16
N LEU A 188 6.90 -12.47 -22.65
CA LEU A 188 5.44 -12.26 -22.77
C LEU A 188 4.80 -11.64 -21.53
N LYS A 189 5.59 -11.12 -20.58
CA LYS A 189 5.11 -10.75 -19.23
C LYS A 189 3.90 -9.85 -19.24
N ASN A 190 3.90 -8.82 -20.10
CA ASN A 190 2.82 -7.85 -20.15
C ASN A 190 1.50 -8.50 -20.58
N VAL A 191 1.52 -9.45 -21.51
CA VAL A 191 0.32 -10.15 -21.96
C VAL A 191 -0.19 -11.09 -20.88
N ILE A 192 0.70 -11.83 -20.22
CA ILE A 192 0.37 -12.74 -19.11
C ILE A 192 -0.25 -11.97 -17.95
N LEU A 193 0.42 -10.90 -17.50
CA LEU A 193 -0.04 -10.07 -16.39
C LEU A 193 -1.34 -9.34 -16.75
N ASP A 194 -1.46 -8.78 -17.96
CA ASP A 194 -2.69 -8.10 -18.42
C ASP A 194 -3.90 -9.03 -18.41
N ARG A 195 -3.70 -10.30 -18.76
CA ARG A 195 -4.77 -11.30 -18.69
C ARG A 195 -5.07 -11.69 -17.25
N TYR A 196 -4.05 -11.74 -16.39
CA TYR A 196 -4.20 -12.16 -15.00
C TYR A 196 -4.97 -11.13 -14.18
N VAL A 197 -4.72 -9.83 -14.40
CA VAL A 197 -5.47 -8.73 -13.76
C VAL A 197 -6.93 -8.62 -14.21
N GLN A 198 -7.39 -9.46 -15.16
CA GLN A 198 -8.81 -9.55 -15.52
C GLN A 198 -9.59 -10.57 -14.70
N LYS A 199 -8.94 -11.29 -13.78
CA LYS A 199 -9.60 -12.26 -12.90
C LYS A 199 -10.16 -11.56 -11.67
N ASP A 200 -11.48 -11.37 -11.57
CA ASP A 200 -12.13 -10.76 -10.39
C ASP A 200 -11.77 -11.43 -9.06
N GLU A 201 -11.57 -12.76 -9.10
CA GLU A 201 -11.32 -13.59 -7.92
C GLU A 201 -10.10 -13.16 -7.12
N ILE A 202 -9.08 -12.58 -7.77
CA ILE A 202 -7.84 -12.19 -7.08
C ILE A 202 -8.04 -10.99 -6.15
N TYR A 203 -9.17 -10.28 -6.26
CA TYR A 203 -9.49 -9.11 -5.44
C TYR A 203 -10.62 -9.37 -4.43
N LYS A 204 -11.30 -10.51 -4.57
CA LYS A 204 -12.55 -10.79 -3.85
C LYS A 204 -12.37 -10.70 -2.34
N ASP A 205 -11.34 -11.35 -1.81
CA ASP A 205 -11.10 -11.40 -0.36
C ASP A 205 -10.75 -10.02 0.20
N TYR A 206 -9.93 -9.25 -0.53
CA TYR A 206 -9.56 -7.90 -0.16
C TYR A 206 -10.76 -6.94 -0.13
N ILE A 207 -11.59 -6.97 -1.18
CA ILE A 207 -12.80 -6.14 -1.28
C ILE A 207 -13.83 -6.52 -0.23
N ASN A 208 -14.03 -7.83 0.01
CA ASN A 208 -14.93 -8.31 1.05
C ASN A 208 -14.49 -7.83 2.43
N LYS A 209 -13.20 -7.93 2.73
CA LYS A 209 -12.65 -7.46 4.01
C LYS A 209 -12.93 -5.97 4.24
N ILE A 210 -12.70 -5.11 3.24
CA ILE A 210 -13.01 -3.67 3.35
C ILE A 210 -14.47 -3.46 3.74
N THR A 211 -15.39 -4.13 3.03
CA THR A 211 -16.83 -3.95 3.27
C THR A 211 -17.26 -4.51 4.62
N GLU A 212 -16.77 -5.68 5.02
CA GLU A 212 -17.12 -6.32 6.29
C GLU A 212 -16.60 -5.51 7.48
N ASP A 213 -15.35 -5.02 7.40
CA ASP A 213 -14.75 -4.17 8.45
C ASP A 213 -15.54 -2.86 8.64
N TYR A 214 -16.03 -2.27 7.55
CA TYR A 214 -16.82 -1.03 7.61
C TYR A 214 -18.27 -1.27 8.05
N GLU A 215 -18.94 -2.30 7.52
CA GLU A 215 -20.30 -2.70 7.92
C GLU A 215 -20.36 -3.07 9.40
N LYS A 216 -19.30 -3.68 9.94
CA LYS A 216 -19.18 -3.92 11.39
C LYS A 216 -19.24 -2.62 12.18
N LYS A 217 -18.52 -1.57 11.75
CA LYS A 217 -18.62 -0.25 12.38
C LYS A 217 -20.05 0.26 12.33
N VAL A 218 -20.71 0.16 11.17
CA VAL A 218 -22.10 0.61 10.99
C VAL A 218 -23.06 -0.09 11.95
N ASN A 219 -22.90 -1.40 12.13
CA ASN A 219 -23.67 -2.17 13.11
C ASN A 219 -23.37 -1.77 14.56
N ASP A 220 -22.16 -1.26 14.83
CA ASP A 220 -21.74 -0.70 16.11
C ASP A 220 -22.08 0.81 16.24
N ASN A 221 -23.25 1.22 15.71
CA ASN A 221 -23.79 2.59 15.74
C ASN A 221 -22.84 3.66 15.16
N PHE A 222 -22.25 3.38 14.00
CA PHE A 222 -21.46 4.37 13.27
C PHE A 222 -22.13 4.75 11.94
N LYS A 223 -22.22 6.06 11.71
CA LYS A 223 -22.62 6.63 10.43
C LYS A 223 -21.63 7.73 10.09
N TYR A 224 -21.03 7.60 8.91
CA TYR A 224 -20.22 8.66 8.36
C TYR A 224 -21.11 9.88 8.03
N ILE A 225 -20.74 11.03 8.58
CA ILE A 225 -21.33 12.32 8.29
C ILE A 225 -20.27 13.17 7.59
N PRO A 226 -20.52 13.66 6.36
CA PRO A 226 -19.63 14.60 5.69
C PRO A 226 -19.41 15.84 6.56
N LEU A 227 -18.14 16.23 6.72
CA LEU A 227 -17.75 17.42 7.47
C LEU A 227 -17.57 18.59 6.50
N ASN A 228 -17.72 19.82 7.02
CA ASN A 228 -17.48 21.01 6.23
C ASN A 228 -16.01 21.09 5.81
N MET A 229 -15.78 21.55 4.58
CA MET A 229 -14.44 21.74 4.05
C MET A 229 -14.30 23.10 3.39
N ILE A 230 -13.08 23.64 3.39
CA ILE A 230 -12.73 24.87 2.69
C ILE A 230 -11.54 24.63 1.74
N ALA A 231 -11.37 25.51 0.76
CA ALA A 231 -10.26 25.44 -0.17
C ALA A 231 -8.99 26.04 0.45
N TYR A 232 -7.86 25.32 0.35
CA TYR A 232 -6.57 25.86 0.76
C TYR A 232 -5.99 26.77 -0.32
N ARG A 233 -5.47 27.94 0.09
CA ARG A 233 -4.91 28.94 -0.83
C ARG A 233 -3.52 28.53 -1.33
N ASN A 234 -3.49 27.78 -2.42
CA ASN A 234 -2.29 27.44 -3.19
C ASN A 234 -2.47 27.71 -4.69
N GLU A 235 -1.53 27.26 -5.52
CA GLU A 235 -1.58 27.45 -6.98
C GLU A 235 -2.83 26.85 -7.65
N SER A 236 -3.44 25.84 -7.03
CA SER A 236 -4.67 25.18 -7.51
C SER A 236 -5.96 25.79 -6.92
N PHE A 237 -5.87 26.87 -6.15
CA PHE A 237 -7.03 27.47 -5.46
C PHE A 237 -8.10 27.96 -6.43
N ASP A 238 -7.70 28.65 -7.50
CA ASP A 238 -8.67 29.14 -8.49
C ASP A 238 -9.37 27.98 -9.18
N GLU A 239 -8.64 26.91 -9.49
CA GLU A 239 -9.21 25.71 -10.11
C GLU A 239 -10.26 25.06 -9.22
N ILE A 240 -9.99 24.91 -7.93
CA ILE A 240 -10.90 24.22 -7.00
C ILE A 240 -12.15 25.05 -6.70
N THR A 241 -12.03 26.39 -6.64
CA THR A 241 -13.12 27.31 -6.28
C THR A 241 -13.99 27.76 -7.45
N THR A 242 -13.59 27.54 -8.71
CA THR A 242 -14.35 27.98 -9.90
C THR A 242 -15.83 27.52 -9.88
N ASP A 243 -16.12 26.37 -9.26
CA ASP A 243 -17.47 25.77 -9.21
C ASP A 243 -18.06 25.70 -7.78
N ASN A 244 -17.34 26.16 -6.75
CA ASN A 244 -17.71 25.97 -5.35
C ASN A 244 -17.56 27.27 -4.55
N ASN A 245 -18.29 27.36 -3.43
CA ASN A 245 -18.05 28.41 -2.46
C ASN A 245 -16.74 28.11 -1.70
N GLU A 246 -15.83 29.08 -1.57
CA GLU A 246 -14.54 28.88 -0.90
C GLU A 246 -14.69 28.39 0.55
N ASP A 247 -15.80 28.75 1.19
CA ASP A 247 -16.14 28.43 2.59
C ASP A 247 -17.00 27.15 2.76
N ASP A 248 -17.44 26.52 1.66
CA ASP A 248 -18.29 25.33 1.67
C ASP A 248 -17.98 24.45 0.44
N MET A 249 -16.85 23.75 0.53
CA MET A 249 -16.33 22.88 -0.52
C MET A 249 -16.94 21.48 -0.42
N ASN A 250 -17.48 21.00 -1.53
CA ASN A 250 -17.97 19.63 -1.64
C ASN A 250 -16.83 18.65 -1.99
N PHE A 251 -16.52 17.75 -1.04
CA PHE A 251 -15.48 16.74 -1.25
C PHE A 251 -15.77 15.82 -2.44
N GLU A 252 -16.99 15.32 -2.58
CA GLU A 252 -17.36 14.43 -3.68
C GLU A 252 -17.13 15.07 -5.05
N LEU A 253 -17.49 16.34 -5.24
CA LEU A 253 -17.24 17.08 -6.50
C LEU A 253 -15.74 17.24 -6.78
N ALA A 254 -14.96 17.66 -5.78
CA ALA A 254 -13.51 17.75 -5.92
C ALA A 254 -12.88 16.38 -6.21
N ASN A 255 -13.39 15.33 -5.56
CA ASN A 255 -12.93 13.96 -5.74
C ASN A 255 -13.22 13.43 -7.16
N GLU A 256 -14.34 13.81 -7.77
CA GLU A 256 -14.64 13.43 -9.16
C GLU A 256 -13.79 14.21 -10.17
N ARG A 257 -13.51 15.49 -9.89
CA ARG A 257 -12.82 16.39 -10.81
C ARG A 257 -11.31 16.14 -10.89
N PHE A 258 -10.66 15.91 -9.76
CA PHE A 258 -9.20 15.90 -9.70
C PHE A 258 -8.65 14.50 -9.47
N ASN A 259 -7.70 14.05 -10.29
CA ASN A 259 -7.02 12.78 -10.06
C ASN A 259 -6.17 12.81 -8.79
N HIS A 260 -5.55 13.95 -8.48
CA HIS A 260 -4.74 14.12 -7.28
C HIS A 260 -5.37 15.17 -6.38
N LEU A 261 -5.54 14.84 -5.10
CA LEU A 261 -6.17 15.71 -4.10
C LEU A 261 -5.43 15.58 -2.77
N LYS A 262 -5.20 16.70 -2.09
CA LYS A 262 -4.68 16.73 -0.72
C LYS A 262 -5.80 17.12 0.24
N VAL A 263 -5.90 16.44 1.37
CA VAL A 263 -6.87 16.73 2.44
C VAL A 263 -6.12 16.97 3.74
N ILE A 264 -6.26 18.17 4.29
CA ILE A 264 -5.58 18.57 5.52
C ILE A 264 -6.58 18.82 6.65
N GLY A 265 -6.08 18.76 7.89
CA GLY A 265 -6.86 19.06 9.09
C GLY A 265 -6.19 18.49 10.34
N TYR A 266 -6.49 19.04 11.51
CA TYR A 266 -5.85 18.63 12.77
C TYR A 266 -6.16 17.18 13.19
N ALA A 267 -5.53 16.73 14.27
CA ALA A 267 -5.82 15.44 14.88
C ALA A 267 -7.31 15.38 15.29
N GLY A 268 -7.96 14.25 15.00
CA GLY A 268 -9.39 14.06 15.31
C GLY A 268 -10.38 14.63 14.27
N MET A 269 -9.93 15.38 13.26
CA MET A 269 -10.79 15.98 12.22
C MET A 269 -11.44 15.00 11.23
N GLY A 270 -11.26 13.68 11.40
CA GLY A 270 -11.98 12.69 10.57
C GLY A 270 -11.37 12.41 9.18
N LYS A 271 -10.11 12.79 8.91
CA LYS A 271 -9.41 12.48 7.64
C LYS A 271 -9.37 10.98 7.31
N THR A 272 -8.93 10.15 8.25
CA THR A 272 -8.94 8.69 8.09
C THR A 272 -10.38 8.18 7.87
N THR A 273 -11.34 8.70 8.63
CA THR A 273 -12.76 8.33 8.52
C THR A 273 -13.34 8.65 7.14
N LEU A 274 -12.95 9.80 6.55
CA LEU A 274 -13.28 10.19 5.18
C LEU A 274 -12.74 9.16 4.18
N LEU A 275 -11.45 8.81 4.26
CA LEU A 275 -10.83 7.83 3.35
C LEU A 275 -11.43 6.43 3.50
N GLU A 276 -11.74 6.01 4.74
CA GLU A 276 -12.41 4.73 5.03
C GLU A 276 -13.80 4.67 4.38
N ASN A 277 -14.60 5.73 4.53
CA ASN A 277 -15.92 5.81 3.90
C ASN A 277 -15.83 5.83 2.37
N LEU A 278 -14.89 6.58 1.80
CA LEU A 278 -14.65 6.60 0.35
C LEU A 278 -14.27 5.20 -0.16
N THR A 279 -13.33 4.54 0.52
CA THR A 279 -12.88 3.19 0.18
C THR A 279 -14.01 2.16 0.30
N TYR A 280 -14.88 2.29 1.30
CA TYR A 280 -16.08 1.48 1.43
C TYR A 280 -17.05 1.67 0.26
N LYS A 281 -17.39 2.93 -0.09
CA LYS A 281 -18.26 3.25 -1.23
C LYS A 281 -17.71 2.64 -2.53
N GLU A 282 -16.41 2.79 -2.78
CA GLU A 282 -15.74 2.26 -3.97
C GLU A 282 -15.64 0.73 -3.97
N ALA A 283 -15.43 0.10 -2.81
CA ALA A 283 -15.46 -1.35 -2.68
C ALA A 283 -16.85 -1.92 -2.98
N CYS A 284 -17.92 -1.26 -2.53
CA CYS A 284 -19.30 -1.60 -2.87
C CYS A 284 -19.56 -1.44 -4.38
N LEU A 285 -19.09 -0.35 -5.00
CA LEU A 285 -19.14 -0.18 -6.46
C LEU A 285 -18.39 -1.30 -7.19
N PHE A 286 -17.21 -1.70 -6.70
CA PHE A 286 -16.44 -2.81 -7.26
C PHE A 286 -17.19 -4.14 -7.12
N LYS A 287 -17.87 -4.40 -5.99
CA LYS A 287 -18.69 -5.61 -5.85
C LYS A 287 -19.77 -5.71 -6.93
N ALA A 288 -20.41 -4.57 -7.26
CA ALA A 288 -21.49 -4.47 -8.23
C ALA A 288 -21.01 -4.45 -9.69
N GLN A 289 -19.94 -3.70 -9.99
CA GLN A 289 -19.50 -3.44 -11.37
C GLN A 289 -18.22 -4.18 -11.77
N LYS A 290 -17.56 -4.85 -10.80
CA LYS A 290 -16.30 -5.58 -10.98
C LYS A 290 -15.22 -4.69 -11.58
N LEU A 291 -14.40 -5.25 -12.48
CA LEU A 291 -13.28 -4.57 -13.14
C LEU A 291 -13.64 -3.42 -14.09
N LYS A 292 -14.91 -3.03 -14.16
CA LYS A 292 -15.34 -1.76 -14.80
C LYS A 292 -14.98 -0.54 -13.95
N VAL A 293 -14.76 -0.73 -12.65
CA VAL A 293 -14.32 0.32 -11.73
C VAL A 293 -12.94 -0.02 -11.15
N LYS A 294 -12.29 0.98 -10.56
CA LYS A 294 -10.96 0.85 -9.94
C LYS A 294 -11.06 0.22 -8.55
N ILE A 295 -9.96 -0.35 -8.08
CA ILE A 295 -9.84 -0.98 -6.77
C ILE A 295 -9.35 0.08 -5.77
N PRO A 296 -10.09 0.38 -4.69
CA PRO A 296 -9.64 1.31 -3.68
C PRO A 296 -8.57 0.69 -2.79
N VAL A 297 -7.50 1.43 -2.47
CA VAL A 297 -6.45 0.99 -1.55
C VAL A 297 -6.01 2.13 -0.64
N ILE A 298 -6.28 1.99 0.67
CA ILE A 298 -5.73 2.87 1.71
C ILE A 298 -4.41 2.30 2.23
N LEU A 299 -3.36 3.12 2.16
CA LEU A 299 -2.04 2.86 2.69
C LEU A 299 -1.82 3.72 3.95
N ASP A 300 -1.67 3.04 5.09
CA ASP A 300 -1.44 3.72 6.38
C ASP A 300 0.05 4.14 6.43
N MET A 301 0.33 5.44 6.27
CA MET A 301 1.71 5.96 6.17
C MET A 301 2.49 5.83 7.47
N ILE A 302 1.80 5.66 8.60
CA ILE A 302 2.41 5.31 9.88
C ILE A 302 3.21 4.00 9.87
N ARG A 303 2.92 3.10 8.92
CA ARG A 303 3.67 1.84 8.76
C ARG A 303 5.03 2.03 8.08
N VAL A 304 5.30 3.21 7.53
CA VAL A 304 6.56 3.52 6.86
C VAL A 304 7.61 3.85 7.92
N SER A 305 8.48 2.89 8.21
CA SER A 305 9.65 3.08 9.09
C SER A 305 10.99 2.90 8.39
N ASP A 306 10.98 2.53 7.10
CA ASP A 306 12.16 2.30 6.26
C ASP A 306 11.96 3.04 4.93
N SER A 307 12.99 3.77 4.49
CA SER A 307 12.98 4.51 3.22
C SER A 307 12.98 3.59 1.98
N ASN A 308 13.27 2.29 2.14
CA ASN A 308 13.19 1.32 1.05
C ASN A 308 11.77 0.81 0.77
N LEU A 309 10.78 1.14 1.61
CA LEU A 309 9.42 0.62 1.49
C LEU A 309 8.65 1.31 0.37
N THR A 310 8.52 0.66 -0.79
CA THR A 310 7.84 1.25 -1.95
C THR A 310 6.31 1.14 -1.88
N ILE A 311 5.60 2.02 -2.60
CA ILE A 311 4.13 1.98 -2.72
C ILE A 311 3.65 0.62 -3.24
N GLU A 312 4.36 0.02 -4.18
CA GLU A 312 3.99 -1.29 -4.73
C GLU A 312 4.13 -2.40 -3.70
N SER A 313 5.15 -2.35 -2.85
CA SER A 313 5.32 -3.29 -1.74
C SER A 313 4.19 -3.14 -0.72
N MET A 314 3.84 -1.89 -0.37
CA MET A 314 2.73 -1.61 0.56
C MET A 314 1.38 -2.09 0.02
N ILE A 315 1.07 -1.81 -1.26
CA ILE A 315 -0.15 -2.30 -1.92
C ILE A 315 -0.15 -3.84 -1.93
N ASN A 316 0.96 -4.47 -2.34
CA ASN A 316 1.09 -5.92 -2.38
C ASN A 316 0.82 -6.57 -1.01
N THR A 317 1.31 -5.99 0.08
CA THR A 317 1.03 -6.44 1.44
C THR A 317 -0.43 -6.20 1.83
N LYS A 318 -1.00 -5.03 1.52
CA LYS A 318 -2.38 -4.65 1.89
C LYS A 318 -3.43 -5.51 1.17
N THR A 319 -3.21 -5.81 -0.11
CA THR A 319 -4.15 -6.57 -0.96
C THR A 319 -3.93 -8.08 -0.92
N HIS A 320 -2.82 -8.55 -0.34
CA HIS A 320 -2.43 -9.96 -0.32
C HIS A 320 -2.27 -10.61 -1.70
N LEU A 321 -1.94 -9.81 -2.74
CA LEU A 321 -1.72 -10.33 -4.09
C LEU A 321 -0.45 -11.21 -4.20
N ASN A 322 0.48 -11.08 -3.26
CA ASN A 322 1.73 -11.84 -3.18
C ASN A 322 2.61 -11.77 -4.44
N SER A 323 2.53 -10.67 -5.19
CA SER A 323 3.32 -10.38 -6.39
C SER A 323 3.50 -8.87 -6.62
N GLU A 324 4.71 -8.36 -6.40
CA GLU A 324 5.03 -6.94 -6.67
C GLU A 324 4.99 -6.61 -8.17
N VAL A 325 5.36 -7.56 -9.05
CA VAL A 325 5.33 -7.33 -10.50
C VAL A 325 3.89 -7.17 -11.01
N LEU A 326 2.94 -7.91 -10.42
CA LEU A 326 1.53 -7.76 -10.71
C LEU A 326 1.01 -6.40 -10.26
N VAL A 327 1.38 -5.96 -9.05
CA VAL A 327 1.01 -4.64 -8.52
C VAL A 327 1.54 -3.52 -9.39
N ARG A 328 2.83 -3.55 -9.78
CA ARG A 328 3.40 -2.59 -10.74
C ARG A 328 2.58 -2.53 -12.02
N ARG A 329 2.26 -3.69 -12.60
CA ARG A 329 1.46 -3.76 -13.82
C ARG A 329 0.05 -3.18 -13.65
N MET A 330 -0.57 -3.39 -12.48
CA MET A 330 -1.89 -2.84 -12.17
C MET A 330 -1.86 -1.31 -12.02
N ILE A 331 -0.80 -0.77 -11.41
CA ILE A 331 -0.60 0.67 -11.29
C ILE A 331 -0.42 1.29 -12.68
N GLU A 332 0.43 0.71 -13.53
CA GLU A 332 0.61 1.11 -14.94
C GLU A 332 -0.70 1.11 -15.74
N LYS A 333 -1.60 0.16 -15.42
CA LYS A 333 -2.92 0.03 -16.04
C LYS A 333 -4.02 0.85 -15.37
N ASN A 334 -3.66 1.73 -14.43
CA ASN A 334 -4.59 2.60 -13.73
C ASN A 334 -5.75 1.85 -13.07
N ARG A 335 -5.45 0.71 -12.43
CA ARG A 335 -6.46 -0.17 -11.81
C ARG A 335 -6.76 0.17 -10.35
N PHE A 336 -6.00 1.07 -9.74
CA PHE A 336 -6.14 1.45 -8.33
C PHE A 336 -6.57 2.90 -8.16
N ASN A 337 -7.39 3.13 -7.14
CA ASN A 337 -7.47 4.41 -6.43
C ASN A 337 -6.60 4.28 -5.17
N ILE A 338 -5.57 5.11 -5.04
CA ILE A 338 -4.54 4.98 -4.00
C ILE A 338 -4.70 6.11 -2.99
N TYR A 339 -4.90 5.77 -1.73
CA TYR A 339 -5.08 6.73 -0.66
C TYR A 339 -3.93 6.63 0.34
N LEU A 340 -3.15 7.71 0.48
CA LEU A 340 -2.04 7.80 1.40
C LEU A 340 -2.51 8.49 2.68
N ASP A 341 -2.77 7.70 3.74
CA ASP A 341 -3.30 8.23 5.00
C ASP A 341 -2.17 8.61 5.96
N GLY A 342 -2.03 9.91 6.24
CA GLY A 342 -1.20 10.49 7.28
C GLY A 342 0.28 10.64 6.92
N ILE A 343 0.62 11.44 5.91
CA ILE A 343 2.02 11.69 5.51
C ILE A 343 2.88 12.18 6.69
N ASN A 344 2.33 13.03 7.55
CA ASN A 344 2.97 13.46 8.79
C ASN A 344 3.29 12.32 9.79
N GLU A 345 2.72 11.13 9.63
CA GLU A 345 2.88 9.98 10.53
C GLU A 345 4.01 9.03 10.11
N ILE A 346 4.72 9.30 9.02
CA ILE A 346 5.88 8.52 8.57
C ILE A 346 6.96 8.46 9.67
N ARG A 347 7.43 7.25 9.99
CA ARG A 347 8.31 6.94 11.13
C ARG A 347 9.78 6.75 10.76
N ILE A 348 10.21 7.31 9.64
CA ILE A 348 11.63 7.31 9.26
C ILE A 348 12.35 8.31 10.17
N LYS A 349 13.17 7.79 11.10
CA LYS A 349 13.88 8.60 12.11
C LYS A 349 14.95 9.51 11.50
N ASP A 350 15.63 9.04 10.46
CA ASP A 350 16.66 9.80 9.77
C ASP A 350 16.00 10.85 8.87
N LYS A 351 16.23 12.14 9.17
CA LYS A 351 15.64 13.27 8.46
C LYS A 351 15.98 13.26 6.96
N ASN A 352 17.21 12.91 6.57
CA ASN A 352 17.61 12.88 5.16
C ASN A 352 16.89 11.74 4.42
N LYS A 353 16.84 10.55 5.02
CA LYS A 353 16.11 9.41 4.44
C LYS A 353 14.61 9.67 4.37
N ARG A 354 14.05 10.42 5.33
CA ARG A 354 12.65 10.84 5.30
C ARG A 354 12.40 11.78 4.12
N VAL A 355 13.27 12.76 3.88
CA VAL A 355 13.19 13.67 2.72
C VAL A 355 13.32 12.89 1.41
N GLU A 356 14.28 11.97 1.31
CA GLU A 356 14.41 11.08 0.14
C GLU A 356 13.12 10.29 -0.12
N TYR A 357 12.49 9.80 0.95
CA TYR A 357 11.23 9.07 0.84
C TYR A 357 10.06 9.96 0.38
N LEU A 358 9.94 11.17 0.90
CA LEU A 358 8.93 12.15 0.46
C LEU A 358 9.13 12.51 -1.03
N ASN A 359 10.38 12.70 -1.46
CA ASN A 359 10.72 12.92 -2.87
C ASN A 359 10.36 11.72 -3.75
N TYR A 360 10.57 10.49 -3.25
CA TYR A 360 10.10 9.27 -3.93
C TYR A 360 8.58 9.25 -4.08
N LEU A 361 7.82 9.59 -3.03
CA LEU A 361 6.36 9.68 -3.09
C LEU A 361 5.89 10.71 -4.11
N GLU A 362 6.49 11.90 -4.13
CA GLU A 362 6.20 12.90 -5.16
C GLU A 362 6.51 12.41 -6.56
N GLY A 363 7.67 11.79 -6.76
CA GLY A 363 8.07 11.21 -8.04
C GLY A 363 7.09 10.14 -8.51
N PHE A 364 6.61 9.30 -7.58
CA PHE A 364 5.59 8.30 -7.85
C PHE A 364 4.28 8.95 -8.31
N ILE A 365 3.78 9.96 -7.60
CA ILE A 365 2.53 10.65 -7.94
C ILE A 365 2.65 11.37 -9.29
N LYS A 366 3.78 12.07 -9.52
CA LYS A 366 4.08 12.78 -10.78
C LYS A 366 4.16 11.82 -11.97
N THR A 367 4.67 10.61 -11.78
CA THR A 367 4.78 9.57 -12.83
C THR A 367 3.43 8.94 -13.15
N HIS A 368 2.53 8.83 -12.17
CA HIS A 368 1.25 8.12 -12.30
C HIS A 368 0.04 9.05 -12.35
N ARG A 369 0.08 10.11 -13.17
CA ARG A 369 -0.98 11.14 -13.27
C ARG A 369 -2.38 10.63 -13.64
N GLY A 370 -2.46 9.43 -14.23
CA GLY A 370 -3.74 8.79 -14.54
C GLY A 370 -4.41 8.16 -13.33
N ASN A 371 -3.64 7.83 -12.29
CA ASN A 371 -4.12 7.18 -11.09
C ASN A 371 -4.80 8.19 -10.18
N LYS A 372 -5.90 7.77 -9.56
CA LYS A 372 -6.53 8.56 -8.52
C LYS A 372 -5.66 8.43 -7.27
N ILE A 373 -5.15 9.54 -6.76
CA ILE A 373 -4.32 9.57 -5.55
C ILE A 373 -4.85 10.64 -4.60
N ILE A 374 -5.22 10.26 -3.38
CA ILE A 374 -5.58 11.22 -2.32
C ILE A 374 -4.59 11.10 -1.19
N VAL A 375 -4.11 12.23 -0.70
CA VAL A 375 -3.14 12.31 0.39
C VAL A 375 -3.79 13.01 1.57
N THR A 376 -3.65 12.46 2.77
CA THR A 376 -4.05 13.16 4.00
C THR A 376 -2.85 13.63 4.81
N ASP A 377 -2.98 14.81 5.41
CA ASP A 377 -1.93 15.41 6.24
C ASP A 377 -2.52 16.22 7.41
N ARG A 378 -1.69 16.63 8.39
CA ARG A 378 -2.14 17.43 9.55
C ARG A 378 -2.05 18.95 9.33
N ASP A 379 -1.18 19.45 8.45
CA ASP A 379 -1.05 20.89 8.14
C ASP A 379 -0.32 21.18 6.81
N ASP A 380 -0.23 22.46 6.39
CA ASP A 380 0.66 22.93 5.31
C ASP A 380 2.12 22.94 5.77
N ASN A 381 2.68 21.74 5.92
CA ASN A 381 4.04 21.59 6.37
C ASN A 381 5.02 21.60 5.19
N SER A 382 6.18 22.25 5.36
CA SER A 382 7.29 22.21 4.39
C SER A 382 7.82 20.79 4.15
N PHE A 383 7.52 19.86 5.06
CA PHE A 383 7.82 18.43 4.99
C PHE A 383 6.61 17.56 4.59
N SER A 384 5.73 18.09 3.73
CA SER A 384 4.62 17.37 3.11
C SER A 384 4.94 16.99 1.65
N ILE A 385 3.94 16.50 0.91
CA ILE A 385 4.04 16.19 -0.53
C ILE A 385 2.88 16.83 -1.28
N ILE A 386 3.06 17.05 -2.59
CA ILE A 386 2.04 17.54 -3.52
C ILE A 386 1.38 18.86 -3.08
N ASN A 387 2.16 19.78 -2.51
CA ASN A 387 1.67 21.07 -2.00
C ASN A 387 1.00 21.96 -3.07
N GLU A 388 1.35 21.77 -4.34
CA GLU A 388 0.75 22.46 -5.48
C GLU A 388 -0.61 21.87 -5.91
N ALA A 389 -0.97 20.66 -5.45
CA ALA A 389 -2.21 19.99 -5.86
C ALA A 389 -3.45 20.64 -5.22
N PRO A 390 -4.65 20.47 -5.81
CA PRO A 390 -5.90 20.90 -5.19
C PRO A 390 -5.99 20.39 -3.75
N THR A 391 -6.21 21.30 -2.80
CA THR A 391 -6.12 21.00 -1.37
C THR A 391 -7.39 21.45 -0.65
N LEU A 392 -7.98 20.54 0.12
CA LEU A 392 -9.15 20.79 0.97
C LEU A 392 -8.77 20.73 2.45
N ILE A 393 -9.32 21.64 3.25
CA ILE A 393 -9.14 21.68 4.70
C ILE A 393 -10.44 21.23 5.36
N ILE A 394 -10.39 20.23 6.24
CA ILE A 394 -11.55 19.86 7.06
C ILE A 394 -11.68 20.84 8.22
N THR A 395 -12.80 21.57 8.28
CA THR A 395 -13.04 22.59 9.33
C THR A 395 -13.82 22.06 10.53
N GLY A 396 -14.29 20.81 10.48
CA GLY A 396 -14.94 20.13 11.60
C GLY A 396 -16.47 20.16 11.55
N ILE A 397 -17.09 20.02 12.71
CA ILE A 397 -18.55 19.96 12.90
C ILE A 397 -19.14 21.36 12.89
N THR A 398 -20.21 21.54 12.12
CA THR A 398 -21.02 22.77 12.07
C THR A 398 -22.39 22.54 12.71
N LYS A 399 -23.04 23.61 13.20
CA LYS A 399 -24.39 23.56 13.81
C LYS A 399 -25.40 22.74 12.99
N ASN A 400 -25.29 22.82 11.67
CA ASN A 400 -26.21 22.16 10.74
C ASN A 400 -26.08 20.62 10.72
N ILE A 401 -24.91 20.07 11.06
CA ILE A 401 -24.68 18.62 11.00
C ILE A 401 -24.66 17.94 12.38
N ILE A 402 -24.74 18.70 13.48
CA ILE A 402 -24.70 18.16 14.86
C ILE A 402 -25.77 17.10 15.07
N LYS A 403 -27.01 17.39 14.68
CA LYS A 403 -28.13 16.45 14.84
C LYS A 403 -27.85 15.14 14.11
N ASP A 404 -27.46 15.22 12.84
CA ASP A 404 -27.15 14.04 12.03
C ASP A 404 -25.96 13.26 12.60
N PHE A 405 -24.98 13.95 13.15
CA PHE A 405 -23.82 13.35 13.81
C PHE A 405 -24.23 12.57 15.06
N VAL A 406 -25.07 13.14 15.92
CA VAL A 406 -25.61 12.47 17.12
C VAL A 406 -26.41 11.23 16.72
N PHE A 407 -27.39 11.40 15.82
CA PHE A 407 -28.24 10.29 15.37
C PHE A 407 -27.45 9.19 14.63
N GLY A 408 -26.31 9.55 14.06
CA GLY A 408 -25.43 8.63 13.35
C GLY A 408 -24.39 7.92 14.22
N ASN A 409 -24.04 8.47 15.39
CA ASN A 409 -22.88 8.01 16.17
C ASN A 409 -23.21 7.73 17.64
N SER A 410 -24.49 7.70 17.99
CA SER A 410 -24.98 7.43 19.35
C SER A 410 -25.74 6.13 19.43
N SER A 411 -25.58 5.40 20.54
CA SER A 411 -26.41 4.25 20.92
C SER A 411 -27.77 4.65 21.50
N LYS A 412 -27.94 5.91 21.90
CA LYS A 412 -29.16 6.50 22.49
C LYS A 412 -29.44 7.89 21.90
N PRO A 413 -29.64 8.00 20.58
CA PRO A 413 -29.56 9.26 19.88
C PRO A 413 -30.61 10.29 20.30
N GLU A 414 -31.83 9.86 20.62
CA GLU A 414 -32.90 10.77 21.07
C GLU A 414 -32.55 11.40 22.42
N MET A 415 -32.07 10.60 23.37
CA MET A 415 -31.68 11.07 24.70
C MET A 415 -30.48 12.01 24.63
N VAL A 416 -29.48 11.67 23.81
CA VAL A 416 -28.30 12.53 23.62
C VAL A 416 -28.72 13.84 22.96
N TRP A 417 -29.48 13.78 21.88
CA TRP A 417 -29.95 14.98 21.18
C TRP A 417 -30.78 15.90 22.07
N GLU A 418 -31.74 15.36 22.82
CA GLU A 418 -32.58 16.13 23.75
C GLU A 418 -31.73 16.93 24.74
N ARG A 419 -30.66 16.34 25.27
CA ARG A 419 -29.78 17.06 26.20
C ARG A 419 -28.89 18.07 25.51
N LEU A 420 -28.37 17.73 24.33
CA LEU A 420 -27.47 18.62 23.59
C LEU A 420 -28.20 19.86 23.02
N GLN A 421 -29.54 19.89 23.04
CA GLN A 421 -30.32 21.08 22.67
C GLN A 421 -30.12 22.27 23.61
N ASP A 422 -29.79 22.00 24.88
CA ASP A 422 -29.59 23.01 25.92
C ASP A 422 -28.11 23.38 26.13
N LEU A 423 -27.21 22.92 25.24
CA LEU A 423 -25.80 23.30 25.27
C LEU A 423 -25.64 24.81 25.03
N ASN A 424 -24.78 25.45 25.83
CA ASN A 424 -24.38 26.81 25.53
C ASN A 424 -23.56 26.84 24.22
N ASP A 425 -23.56 27.99 23.57
CA ASP A 425 -22.84 28.17 22.30
C ASP A 425 -21.33 27.94 22.46
N ASP A 426 -20.77 28.19 23.65
CA ASP A 426 -19.33 28.05 23.96
C ASP A 426 -18.86 26.58 23.94
N LEU A 427 -19.55 25.65 24.62
CA LEU A 427 -19.22 24.21 24.57
C LEU A 427 -19.44 23.64 23.16
N LEU A 428 -20.42 24.17 22.43
CA LEU A 428 -20.72 23.74 21.08
C LEU A 428 -19.60 24.16 20.11
N GLU A 429 -19.03 25.35 20.31
CA GLU A 429 -17.89 25.86 19.58
C GLU A 429 -16.60 25.07 19.89
N ALA A 430 -16.38 24.71 21.17
CA ALA A 430 -15.28 23.84 21.59
C ALA A 430 -15.37 22.43 20.94
N CYS A 431 -16.58 21.96 20.63
CA CYS A 431 -16.83 20.65 20.04
C CYS A 431 -16.73 20.59 18.50
N LYS A 432 -16.17 21.59 17.83
CA LYS A 432 -15.93 21.54 16.36
C LYS A 432 -15.09 20.33 15.94
N ASN A 433 -14.20 19.84 16.80
CA ASN A 433 -13.44 18.63 16.53
C ASN A 433 -14.36 17.38 16.61
N PRO A 434 -14.53 16.61 15.52
CA PRO A 434 -15.40 15.43 15.51
C PRO A 434 -15.06 14.38 16.57
N PHE A 435 -13.78 14.24 16.92
CA PHE A 435 -13.36 13.31 17.97
C PHE A 435 -13.79 13.80 19.36
N MET A 436 -13.67 15.11 19.62
CA MET A 436 -14.16 15.72 20.87
C MET A 436 -15.67 15.60 20.98
N PHE A 437 -16.41 15.86 19.90
CA PHE A 437 -17.86 15.73 19.92
C PHE A 437 -18.32 14.27 20.11
N LYS A 438 -17.61 13.30 19.53
CA LYS A 438 -17.86 11.87 19.80
C LYS A 438 -17.61 11.51 21.27
N THR A 439 -16.60 12.11 21.90
CA THR A 439 -16.37 11.97 23.35
C THR A 439 -17.53 12.55 24.15
N LEU A 440 -18.04 13.73 23.79
CA LEU A 440 -19.22 14.33 24.42
C LEU A 440 -20.46 13.44 24.31
N ILE A 441 -20.73 12.87 23.13
CA ILE A 441 -21.81 11.88 22.92
C ILE A 441 -21.63 10.71 23.89
N THR A 442 -20.43 10.14 23.95
CA THR A 442 -20.13 8.99 24.81
C THR A 442 -20.32 9.32 26.30
N ILE A 443 -19.86 10.48 26.75
CA ILE A 443 -20.07 10.94 28.13
C ILE A 443 -21.58 11.06 28.40
N THR A 444 -22.33 11.69 27.50
CA THR A 444 -23.78 11.90 27.64
C THR A 444 -24.56 10.58 27.66
N GLU A 445 -24.07 9.53 26.99
CA GLU A 445 -24.67 8.20 27.01
C GLU A 445 -24.51 7.46 28.35
N LEU A 446 -23.38 7.69 29.01
CA LEU A 446 -22.96 7.05 30.26
C LEU A 446 -23.45 7.83 31.49
N HIS A 447 -23.27 9.15 31.46
CA HIS A 447 -23.66 10.09 32.51
C HIS A 447 -25.04 10.66 32.15
N LYS A 448 -26.02 10.50 33.04
CA LYS A 448 -27.39 10.99 32.78
C LYS A 448 -27.51 12.53 32.69
N LYS A 449 -26.41 13.28 32.82
CA LYS A 449 -26.34 14.73 32.65
C LYS A 449 -25.13 15.06 31.75
N ILE A 450 -25.25 16.12 30.97
CA ILE A 450 -24.11 16.74 30.28
C ILE A 450 -23.19 17.31 31.37
N PRO A 451 -21.85 17.29 31.18
CA PRO A 451 -20.94 18.01 32.06
C PRO A 451 -21.41 19.45 32.29
N ASP A 452 -21.44 19.90 33.54
CA ASP A 452 -21.86 21.26 33.90
C ASP A 452 -20.77 22.30 33.50
N ASP A 453 -19.53 21.84 33.22
CA ASP A 453 -18.40 22.64 32.76
C ASP A 453 -17.64 22.00 31.59
N SER A 454 -16.86 22.79 30.85
CA SER A 454 -16.00 22.32 29.76
C SER A 454 -14.80 21.50 30.26
N SER A 455 -14.42 21.64 31.53
CA SER A 455 -13.24 21.01 32.13
C SER A 455 -13.31 19.49 32.14
N GLU A 456 -14.46 18.89 32.49
CA GLU A 456 -14.64 17.43 32.46
C GLU A 456 -14.57 16.87 31.02
N LEU A 457 -15.13 17.61 30.05
CA LEU A 457 -15.07 17.24 28.62
C LEU A 457 -13.63 17.29 28.09
N ILE A 458 -12.90 18.35 28.42
CA ILE A 458 -11.51 18.55 28.02
C ILE A 458 -10.61 17.49 28.65
N GLU A 459 -10.78 17.20 29.94
CA GLU A 459 -10.04 16.13 30.61
C GLU A 459 -10.23 14.79 29.90
N THR A 460 -11.49 14.45 29.59
CA THR A 460 -11.82 13.19 28.92
C THR A 460 -11.27 13.15 27.50
N PHE A 461 -11.37 14.25 26.76
CA PHE A 461 -10.82 14.37 25.41
C PHE A 461 -9.30 14.25 25.40
N LEU A 462 -8.59 15.01 26.23
CA LEU A 462 -7.12 15.02 26.31
C LEU A 462 -6.58 13.65 26.74
N LYS A 463 -7.24 12.96 27.67
CA LYS A 463 -6.92 11.57 28.00
C LYS A 463 -7.16 10.64 26.81
N ALA A 464 -8.30 10.75 26.13
CA ALA A 464 -8.64 9.88 25.00
C ALA A 464 -7.70 10.05 23.80
N ILE A 465 -7.30 11.27 23.45
CA ILE A 465 -6.37 11.53 22.35
C ILE A 465 -4.96 11.01 22.68
N VAL A 466 -4.49 11.21 23.91
CA VAL A 466 -3.21 10.66 24.38
C VAL A 466 -3.24 9.14 24.43
N ASP A 467 -4.33 8.54 24.92
CA ASP A 467 -4.50 7.09 24.97
C ASP A 467 -4.57 6.47 23.59
N ARG A 468 -5.21 7.12 22.62
CA ARG A 468 -5.20 6.70 21.22
C ARG A 468 -3.76 6.66 20.68
N GLU A 469 -2.97 7.69 20.93
CA GLU A 469 -1.59 7.72 20.43
C GLU A 469 -0.70 6.67 21.12
N ARG A 470 -0.92 6.44 22.42
CA ARG A 470 -0.25 5.37 23.18
C ARG A 470 -0.63 3.97 22.71
N THR A 471 -1.92 3.68 22.53
CA THR A 471 -2.41 2.30 22.35
C THR A 471 -2.57 1.91 20.88
N VAL A 472 -3.15 2.80 20.07
CA VAL A 472 -3.43 2.56 18.65
C VAL A 472 -2.18 2.85 17.83
N LYS A 473 -1.54 4.01 18.06
CA LYS A 473 -0.32 4.38 17.33
C LYS A 473 0.94 3.79 17.96
N LYS A 474 0.90 3.29 19.20
CA LYS A 474 2.07 2.71 19.90
C LYS A 474 3.22 3.69 20.05
N ASP A 475 2.92 4.95 20.34
CA ASP A 475 3.94 5.93 20.73
C ASP A 475 4.12 5.90 22.27
N GLU A 476 5.25 5.38 22.74
CA GLU A 476 5.50 5.21 24.18
C GLU A 476 5.55 6.54 24.94
N LYS A 477 5.98 7.63 24.27
CA LYS A 477 6.12 8.96 24.85
C LYS A 477 4.78 9.59 25.17
N ALA A 478 3.71 9.17 24.48
CA ALA A 478 2.36 9.65 24.75
C ALA A 478 1.97 9.49 26.23
N SER A 479 2.52 8.48 26.92
CA SER A 479 2.28 8.27 28.35
C SER A 479 2.70 9.43 29.27
N ASP A 480 3.59 10.32 28.80
CA ASP A 480 4.10 11.45 29.57
C ASP A 480 3.52 12.80 29.15
N VAL A 481 2.83 12.88 28.00
CA VAL A 481 2.31 14.14 27.42
C VAL A 481 1.53 14.98 28.44
N LEU A 482 0.53 14.39 29.11
CA LEU A 482 -0.27 15.15 30.06
C LEU A 482 0.57 15.61 31.25
N ARG A 483 1.48 14.77 31.75
CA ARG A 483 2.29 15.10 32.93
C ARG A 483 3.33 16.18 32.65
N VAL A 484 3.97 16.12 31.48
CA VAL A 484 4.96 17.13 31.09
C VAL A 484 4.28 18.47 30.82
N LEU A 485 3.06 18.48 30.27
CA LEU A 485 2.30 19.72 30.07
C LEU A 485 1.81 20.33 31.39
N ILE A 486 1.35 19.52 32.34
CA ILE A 486 1.07 19.99 33.72
C ILE A 486 2.34 20.62 34.31
N TYR A 487 3.49 19.95 34.19
CA TYR A 487 4.75 20.46 34.72
C TYR A 487 5.21 21.74 34.03
N LEU A 488 4.98 21.85 32.72
CA LEU A 488 5.30 23.03 31.93
C LEU A 488 4.48 24.23 32.37
N VAL A 489 3.16 24.06 32.53
CA VAL A 489 2.32 25.14 33.05
C VAL A 489 2.74 25.50 34.47
N ALA A 490 3.03 24.53 35.33
CA ALA A 490 3.53 24.81 36.68
C ALA A 490 4.78 25.68 36.70
N LYS A 491 5.78 25.34 35.86
CA LYS A 491 7.05 26.05 35.80
C LYS A 491 6.94 27.46 35.23
N GLU A 492 6.01 27.68 34.30
CA GLU A 492 5.77 29.01 33.76
C GLU A 492 4.95 29.87 34.71
N SER A 493 3.97 29.29 35.41
CA SER A 493 3.21 29.97 36.45
C SER A 493 4.07 30.43 37.64
N GLU A 494 5.19 29.75 37.94
CA GLU A 494 6.16 30.21 38.95
C GLU A 494 6.89 31.52 38.55
N LYS A 495 6.90 31.88 37.26
CA LYS A 495 7.63 33.05 36.73
C LYS A 495 6.79 34.32 36.71
N ASP A 496 5.46 34.21 36.70
CA ASP A 496 4.55 35.36 36.63
C ASP A 496 3.28 35.09 37.46
N ASP A 497 3.04 35.92 38.48
CA ASP A 497 1.96 35.73 39.48
C ASP A 497 0.54 36.03 38.92
N SER A 498 0.41 36.42 37.64
CA SER A 498 -0.88 36.74 37.01
C SER A 498 -0.97 36.25 35.57
N PHE A 499 -1.34 34.98 35.37
CA PHE A 499 -1.77 34.49 34.07
C PHE A 499 -3.28 34.70 33.91
N GLU A 500 -3.66 35.74 33.17
CA GLU A 500 -5.04 35.91 32.67
C GLU A 500 -5.20 35.31 31.25
N ASP A 501 -4.11 34.99 30.54
CA ASP A 501 -4.10 34.58 29.12
C ASP A 501 -3.24 33.33 28.84
N ASN A 502 -3.45 32.73 27.66
CA ASN A 502 -2.65 31.62 27.13
C ASN A 502 -1.15 31.93 27.10
N ILE A 503 -0.31 30.98 27.47
CA ILE A 503 1.16 31.15 27.48
C ILE A 503 1.76 31.02 26.08
N VAL A 504 2.75 31.85 25.78
CA VAL A 504 3.56 31.76 24.55
C VAL A 504 5.00 31.47 24.95
N LEU A 505 5.52 30.33 24.51
CA LEU A 505 6.84 29.84 24.88
C LEU A 505 7.69 29.57 23.64
N SER A 506 8.96 29.94 23.70
CA SER A 506 9.94 29.52 22.71
C SER A 506 10.29 28.03 22.84
N THR A 507 10.77 27.42 21.77
CA THR A 507 11.31 26.04 21.78
C THR A 507 12.36 25.86 22.87
N PHE A 508 13.21 26.87 23.08
CA PHE A 508 14.26 26.83 24.11
C PHE A 508 13.67 26.70 25.51
N GLU A 509 12.67 27.53 25.85
CA GLU A 509 11.99 27.49 27.16
C GLU A 509 11.29 26.15 27.38
N ILE A 510 10.56 25.65 26.36
CA ILE A 510 9.91 24.35 26.42
C ILE A 510 10.94 23.23 26.66
N PHE A 511 12.07 23.27 25.98
CA PHE A 511 13.12 22.25 26.09
C PHE A 511 13.83 22.29 27.45
N GLU A 512 14.06 23.47 28.03
CA GLU A 512 14.58 23.60 29.39
C GLU A 512 13.65 22.94 30.41
N ILE A 513 12.34 23.22 30.32
CA ILE A 513 11.32 22.63 31.18
C ILE A 513 11.22 21.11 30.99
N PHE A 514 11.25 20.63 29.75
CA PHE A 514 11.19 19.19 29.45
C PHE A 514 12.40 18.45 30.02
N ASN A 515 13.59 19.08 29.96
CA ASN A 515 14.78 18.55 30.59
C ASN A 515 14.63 18.49 32.11
N ASP A 516 14.16 19.57 32.74
CA ASP A 516 13.93 19.61 34.18
C ASP A 516 12.91 18.54 34.64
N TYR A 517 11.80 18.39 33.91
CA TYR A 517 10.84 17.30 34.11
C TYR A 517 11.53 15.92 34.03
N CYS A 518 12.36 15.70 33.01
CA CYS A 518 13.09 14.45 32.84
C CYS A 518 14.09 14.20 33.97
N ASP A 519 14.81 15.23 34.40
CA ASP A 519 15.76 15.16 35.52
C ASP A 519 15.07 14.84 36.84
N LYS A 520 13.85 15.33 37.04
CA LYS A 520 13.07 15.12 38.26
C LYS A 520 12.37 13.76 38.28
N TYR A 521 11.76 13.35 37.16
CA TYR A 521 10.84 12.20 37.14
C TYR A 521 11.21 11.05 36.18
N LYS A 522 12.16 11.25 35.25
CA LYS A 522 12.48 10.28 34.17
C LYS A 522 13.98 10.06 33.95
N ARG A 523 14.80 10.12 35.01
CA ARG A 523 16.28 10.02 34.93
C ARG A 523 16.81 8.84 34.09
N THR A 524 16.16 7.69 34.14
CA THR A 524 16.58 6.45 33.45
C THR A 524 15.84 6.18 32.14
N ASN A 525 14.82 6.97 31.80
CA ASN A 525 14.00 6.78 30.60
C ASN A 525 13.55 8.14 30.05
N ARG A 526 14.53 8.98 29.70
CA ARG A 526 14.29 10.32 29.15
C ARG A 526 13.75 10.21 27.73
N PHE A 527 12.80 11.06 27.38
CA PHE A 527 12.39 11.26 25.99
C PHE A 527 13.28 12.32 25.33
N ASP A 528 13.32 12.30 24.00
CA ASP A 528 13.90 13.38 23.20
C ASP A 528 12.94 14.58 23.18
N ASN A 529 13.46 15.79 23.40
CA ASN A 529 12.65 17.00 23.53
C ASN A 529 11.98 17.41 22.22
N GLU A 530 12.71 17.34 21.11
CA GLU A 530 12.19 17.68 19.78
C GLU A 530 11.06 16.72 19.43
N GLU A 531 11.29 15.41 19.64
CA GLU A 531 10.26 14.40 19.36
C GLU A 531 9.03 14.50 20.29
N MET A 532 9.17 14.97 21.53
CA MET A 532 8.05 15.19 22.46
C MET A 532 7.23 16.43 22.08
N LEU A 533 7.89 17.55 21.78
CA LEU A 533 7.20 18.76 21.33
C LEU A 533 6.44 18.49 20.03
N ASP A 534 7.08 17.79 19.09
CA ASP A 534 6.47 17.29 17.87
C ASP A 534 5.19 16.50 18.15
N LEU A 535 5.21 15.60 19.13
CA LEU A 535 4.06 14.78 19.51
C LEU A 535 2.93 15.64 20.08
N ILE A 536 3.24 16.58 20.96
CA ILE A 536 2.25 17.48 21.58
C ILE A 536 1.57 18.35 20.52
N VAL A 537 2.36 18.93 19.60
CA VAL A 537 1.84 19.71 18.47
C VAL A 537 1.02 18.81 17.54
N LYS A 538 1.49 17.58 17.27
CA LYS A 538 0.75 16.58 16.49
C LYS A 538 -0.62 16.28 17.10
N LEU A 539 -0.73 16.21 18.43
CA LEU A 539 -2.01 16.00 19.12
C LEU A 539 -2.93 17.23 19.04
N GLY A 540 -2.44 18.37 18.55
CA GLY A 540 -3.20 19.62 18.49
C GLY A 540 -3.42 20.22 19.87
N ILE A 541 -2.57 19.90 20.85
CA ILE A 541 -2.65 20.49 22.19
C ILE A 541 -1.91 21.84 22.21
N LEU A 542 -0.73 21.89 21.59
CA LEU A 542 -0.02 23.13 21.28
C LEU A 542 -0.05 23.40 19.77
N LYS A 543 0.09 24.66 19.40
CA LYS A 543 0.28 25.12 18.02
C LYS A 543 1.44 26.11 17.94
N GLU A 544 2.15 26.11 16.82
CA GLU A 544 3.16 27.12 16.52
C GLU A 544 2.44 28.41 16.06
N VAL A 545 2.81 29.55 16.65
CA VAL A 545 2.20 30.86 16.34
C VAL A 545 3.17 31.84 15.69
N ASP A 546 4.47 31.60 15.87
CA ASP A 546 5.59 32.33 15.28
C ASP A 546 6.80 31.39 15.26
N PHE A 547 7.86 31.71 14.52
CA PHE A 547 9.02 30.84 14.35
C PHE A 547 9.57 30.39 15.71
N GLU A 548 9.54 29.07 15.96
CA GLU A 548 9.98 28.45 17.21
C GLU A 548 9.24 28.96 18.46
N LYS A 549 7.99 29.42 18.33
CA LYS A 549 7.12 29.83 19.44
C LYS A 549 5.78 29.11 19.42
N TYR A 550 5.40 28.57 20.56
CA TYR A 550 4.24 27.72 20.74
C TYR A 550 3.30 28.24 21.81
N THR A 551 2.02 27.99 21.63
CA THR A 551 0.95 28.29 22.60
C THR A 551 -0.08 27.16 22.62
N PHE A 552 -0.94 27.09 23.64
CA PHE A 552 -2.02 26.11 23.62
C PHE A 552 -2.98 26.40 22.47
N THR A 553 -3.47 25.35 21.81
CA THR A 553 -4.37 25.50 20.67
C THR A 553 -5.63 26.24 21.06
N GLU A 554 -6.19 25.88 22.22
CA GLU A 554 -7.38 26.45 22.85
C GLU A 554 -7.04 26.95 24.26
N GLN A 555 -7.68 28.04 24.69
CA GLN A 555 -7.49 28.60 26.04
C GLN A 555 -7.87 27.59 27.13
N ASP A 556 -8.98 26.89 26.93
CA ASP A 556 -9.47 25.92 27.92
C ASP A 556 -8.49 24.74 28.13
N TYR A 557 -7.60 24.46 27.17
CA TYR A 557 -6.54 23.45 27.37
C TYR A 557 -5.52 23.95 28.38
N PHE A 558 -5.10 25.21 28.26
CA PHE A 558 -4.20 25.85 29.22
C PHE A 558 -4.83 25.85 30.62
N GLU A 559 -6.08 26.29 30.74
CA GLU A 559 -6.81 26.33 32.01
C GLU A 559 -6.90 24.95 32.66
N PHE A 560 -7.19 23.90 31.88
CA PHE A 560 -7.18 22.52 32.37
C PHE A 560 -5.82 22.14 32.99
N PHE A 561 -4.72 22.41 32.29
CA PHE A 561 -3.38 22.06 32.81
C PHE A 561 -2.98 22.92 34.02
N TYR A 562 -3.40 24.18 34.04
CA TYR A 562 -3.20 25.08 35.18
C TYR A 562 -3.94 24.58 36.42
N THR A 563 -5.23 24.23 36.30
CA THR A 563 -6.00 23.64 37.40
C THR A 563 -5.37 22.33 37.88
N LYS A 564 -4.92 21.45 36.98
CA LYS A 564 -4.22 20.21 37.38
C LYS A 564 -2.88 20.46 38.06
N ALA A 565 -2.18 21.54 37.73
CA ALA A 565 -0.95 21.92 38.40
C ALA A 565 -1.22 22.35 39.85
N ILE A 566 -2.28 23.14 40.07
CA ILE A 566 -2.76 23.51 41.42
C ILE A 566 -3.20 22.26 42.20
N ASP A 567 -4.03 21.40 41.61
CA ASP A 567 -4.54 20.17 42.27
C ASP A 567 -3.42 19.22 42.72
N LEU A 568 -2.24 19.33 42.11
CA LEU A 568 -1.06 18.51 42.40
C LEU A 568 -0.02 19.25 43.28
N ASP A 569 -0.38 20.41 43.83
CA ASP A 569 0.48 21.28 44.65
C ASP A 569 1.82 21.61 43.95
N LEU A 570 1.77 21.87 42.63
CA LEU A 570 2.95 22.26 41.84
C LEU A 570 3.09 23.78 41.67
N ILE A 571 2.02 24.54 41.94
CA ILE A 571 1.97 26.00 41.98
C ILE A 571 1.30 26.41 43.29
#